data_AF-A0A3A8I3C4-F1
#
_entry.id   AF-A0A3A8I3C4-F1
#
_cell.length_a   1.000
_cell.length_b   1.000
_cell.length_c   1.000
_cell.angle_alpha   90.00
_cell.angle_beta   90.00
_cell.angle_gamma   90.00
#
_symmetry.space_group_name_H-M   'P 1'
#
loop_
_entity.id
_entity.type
_entity.pdbx_description
1 polymer ?
#
loop_
_entity_poly.entity_id
_entity_poly.type
_entity_poly.pdbx_seq_one_letter_code
_entity_poly.pdbx_strand_id
1 'polypeptide(L)'
;MPNRVYTAADIESFKREAKKIRKREKITHVRALDRIAEREGYPSWWHLQKSSASPSGADAVLNSPDAAPTLVRFTVDPKDAESFDEERLAERGIVEDFDFGDFLAEQEEEPWEFSTWEQTFRFTDWTSKSPEEIVEKVRETFFFPPRRLWIGGKEFDIEAYSASDLFMLKG
;
A
#
# COMPACT_ATOMS: atom_id res chain seq x y z
N MET A 1 29.77 12.80 3.60
CA MET A 1 28.39 12.75 3.06
C MET A 1 28.40 11.80 1.88
N PRO A 2 27.45 10.85 1.80
CA PRO A 2 27.35 9.98 0.63
C PRO A 2 27.05 10.84 -0.61
N ASN A 3 27.90 10.71 -1.63
CA ASN A 3 27.89 11.51 -2.86
C ASN A 3 27.28 10.73 -4.04
N ARG A 4 26.45 9.72 -3.73
CA ARG A 4 25.87 8.80 -4.70
C ARG A 4 24.44 9.24 -4.98
N VAL A 5 24.18 9.66 -6.21
CA VAL A 5 22.84 9.93 -6.70
C VAL A 5 22.23 8.60 -7.14
N TYR A 6 21.09 8.23 -6.57
CA TYR A 6 20.35 7.03 -6.95
C TYR A 6 19.33 7.37 -8.03
N THR A 7 19.23 6.51 -9.04
CA THR A 7 18.24 6.60 -10.12
C THR A 7 16.92 5.97 -9.68
N ALA A 8 15.84 6.22 -10.42
CA ALA A 8 14.55 5.56 -10.18
C ALA A 8 14.66 4.01 -10.24
N ALA A 9 15.56 3.48 -11.08
CA ALA A 9 15.81 2.03 -11.15
C ALA A 9 16.47 1.51 -9.86
N ASP A 10 17.36 2.28 -9.25
CA ASP A 10 17.98 1.94 -7.97
C ASP A 10 16.94 1.91 -6.85
N ILE A 11 16.02 2.89 -6.83
CA ILE A 11 14.93 2.94 -5.85
C ILE A 11 14.01 1.73 -5.96
N GLU A 12 13.62 1.34 -7.18
CA GLU A 12 12.82 0.12 -7.39
C GLU A 12 13.58 -1.15 -7.01
N SER A 13 14.90 -1.20 -7.24
CA SER A 13 15.74 -2.30 -6.76
C SER A 13 15.76 -2.37 -5.23
N PHE A 14 15.88 -1.23 -4.55
CA PHE A 14 15.84 -1.17 -3.08
C PHE A 14 14.49 -1.60 -2.51
N LYS A 15 13.37 -1.20 -3.14
CA LYS A 15 12.04 -1.71 -2.75
C LYS A 15 11.95 -3.23 -2.85
N ARG A 16 12.43 -3.81 -3.95
CA ARG A 16 12.47 -5.28 -4.13
C ARG A 16 13.36 -5.96 -3.09
N GLU A 17 14.50 -5.37 -2.74
CA GLU A 17 15.37 -5.88 -1.68
C GLU A 17 14.69 -5.77 -0.31
N ALA A 18 14.02 -4.66 -0.01
CA ALA A 18 13.27 -4.46 1.23
C ALA A 18 12.17 -5.51 1.39
N LYS A 19 11.48 -5.91 0.30
CA LYS A 19 10.52 -7.04 0.33
C LYS A 19 11.20 -8.35 0.81
N LYS A 20 12.43 -8.63 0.36
CA LYS A 20 13.18 -9.83 0.77
C LYS A 20 13.62 -9.74 2.24
N ILE A 21 14.09 -8.58 2.67
CA ILE A 21 14.50 -8.32 4.05
C ILE A 21 13.28 -8.46 4.99
N ARG A 22 12.14 -7.86 4.62
CA ARG A 22 10.85 -7.99 5.33
C ARG A 22 10.53 -9.45 5.63
N LYS A 23 10.51 -10.29 4.58
CA LYS A 23 10.20 -11.72 4.69
C LYS A 23 11.23 -12.49 5.54
N ARG A 24 12.52 -12.19 5.38
CA ARG A 24 13.61 -12.90 6.08
C ARG A 24 13.68 -12.54 7.56
N GLU A 25 13.51 -11.26 7.89
CA GLU A 25 13.81 -10.72 9.21
C GLU A 25 12.56 -10.43 10.04
N LYS A 26 11.37 -10.61 9.44
CA LYS A 26 10.07 -10.36 10.08
C LYS A 26 9.97 -8.95 10.67
N ILE A 27 10.48 -7.97 9.93
CA ILE A 27 10.37 -6.54 10.24
C ILE A 27 9.41 -5.88 9.25
N THR A 28 8.96 -4.65 9.53
CA THR A 28 8.10 -3.89 8.60
C THR A 28 8.83 -3.50 7.31
N HIS A 29 8.09 -3.14 6.26
CA HIS A 29 8.69 -2.76 4.98
C HIS A 29 9.51 -1.46 5.11
N VAL A 30 9.00 -0.43 5.78
CA VAL A 30 9.78 0.77 6.12
C VAL A 30 11.03 0.44 6.93
N ARG A 31 11.00 -0.45 7.92
CA ARG A 31 12.22 -0.85 8.64
C ARG A 31 13.23 -1.57 7.76
N ALA A 32 12.75 -2.35 6.79
CA ALA A 32 13.61 -2.95 5.79
C ALA A 32 14.22 -1.91 4.84
N LEU A 33 13.44 -0.90 4.43
CA LEU A 33 13.91 0.23 3.61
C LEU A 33 14.90 1.12 4.39
N ASP A 34 14.65 1.38 5.67
CA ASP A 34 15.58 2.11 6.55
C ASP A 34 16.90 1.36 6.70
N ARG A 35 16.89 0.04 6.85
CA ARG A 35 18.14 -0.75 6.86
C ARG A 35 18.92 -0.63 5.55
N ILE A 36 18.24 -0.56 4.41
CA ILE A 36 18.91 -0.32 3.13
C ILE A 36 19.47 1.11 3.10
N ALA A 37 18.71 2.08 3.56
CA ALA A 37 19.15 3.47 3.63
C ALA A 37 20.38 3.65 4.52
N GLU A 38 20.38 3.03 5.70
CA GLU A 38 21.52 3.01 6.64
C GLU A 38 22.78 2.42 5.99
N ARG A 39 22.64 1.32 5.23
CA ARG A 39 23.74 0.71 4.47
C ARG A 39 24.32 1.65 3.41
N GLU A 40 23.46 2.42 2.75
CA GLU A 40 23.86 3.43 1.76
C GLU A 40 24.30 4.76 2.40
N GLY A 41 24.36 4.83 3.75
CA GLY A 41 24.88 5.97 4.50
C GLY A 41 23.85 7.06 4.81
N TYR A 42 22.56 6.74 4.72
CA TYR A 42 21.46 7.66 5.02
C TYR A 42 20.79 7.31 6.36
N PRO A 43 20.33 8.32 7.13
CA PRO A 43 19.67 8.06 8.42
C PRO A 43 18.33 7.32 8.31
N SER A 44 17.64 7.43 7.18
CA SER A 44 16.37 6.75 6.92
C SER A 44 16.08 6.70 5.43
N TRP A 45 15.12 5.86 5.04
CA TRP A 45 14.65 5.73 3.66
C TRP A 45 14.22 7.06 3.07
N TRP A 46 13.50 7.89 3.84
CA TRP A 46 13.07 9.22 3.40
C TRP A 46 14.26 10.12 2.99
N HIS A 47 15.36 10.07 3.74
CA HIS A 47 16.57 10.84 3.40
C HIS A 47 17.23 10.32 2.12
N LEU A 48 17.25 9.00 1.91
CA LEU A 48 17.75 8.38 0.68
C LEU A 48 16.86 8.78 -0.51
N GLN A 49 15.54 8.63 -0.38
CA GLN A 49 14.57 8.95 -1.43
C GLN A 49 14.64 10.44 -1.82
N LYS A 50 14.70 11.34 -0.83
CA LYS A 50 14.88 12.77 -1.06
C LYS A 50 16.20 13.12 -1.76
N SER A 51 17.25 12.34 -1.52
CA SER A 51 18.53 12.50 -2.22
C SER A 51 18.53 11.92 -3.64
N SER A 52 17.63 10.98 -3.92
CA SER A 52 17.44 10.35 -5.24
C SER A 52 16.45 11.11 -6.14
N ALA A 53 15.58 11.91 -5.53
CA ALA A 53 14.59 12.71 -6.24
C ALA A 53 15.23 14.00 -6.80
N SER A 54 15.34 14.07 -8.13
CA SER A 54 14.86 15.30 -8.78
C SER A 54 13.39 15.46 -8.43
N PRO A 55 12.91 16.67 -8.11
CA PRO A 55 11.63 16.87 -7.44
C PRO A 55 10.46 16.58 -8.38
N SER A 56 10.02 15.32 -8.43
CA SER A 56 8.65 15.03 -8.84
C SER A 56 7.79 15.16 -7.58
N GLY A 57 7.16 16.33 -7.41
CA GLY A 57 6.29 16.65 -6.28
C GLY A 57 5.00 15.81 -6.19
N ALA A 58 4.92 14.69 -6.90
CA ALA A 58 3.74 13.81 -6.93
C ALA A 58 3.63 12.93 -5.68
N ASP A 59 4.74 12.42 -5.15
CA ASP A 59 4.70 11.44 -4.03
C ASP A 59 4.36 12.08 -2.68
N ALA A 60 4.76 13.34 -2.46
CA ALA A 60 4.43 14.07 -1.24
C ALA A 60 2.94 14.42 -1.13
N VAL A 61 2.23 14.52 -2.26
CA VAL A 61 0.77 14.77 -2.30
C VAL A 61 0.00 13.47 -2.10
N LEU A 62 0.54 12.34 -2.55
CA LEU A 62 -0.10 11.04 -2.37
C LEU A 62 -0.14 10.61 -0.90
N ASN A 63 0.88 10.93 -0.11
CA ASN A 63 0.99 10.48 1.29
C ASN A 63 0.27 11.38 2.31
N SER A 64 -0.42 12.43 1.86
CA SER A 64 -1.30 13.24 2.72
C SER A 64 -2.70 12.63 2.76
N PRO A 65 -3.46 12.71 3.88
CA PRO A 65 -4.91 12.52 3.87
C PRO A 65 -5.63 13.49 2.90
N ASP A 66 -4.95 14.55 2.42
CA ASP A 66 -5.42 15.41 1.33
C ASP A 66 -4.99 14.92 -0.07
N ALA A 67 -4.66 13.63 -0.22
CA ALA A 67 -4.34 13.03 -1.50
C ALA A 67 -5.44 13.34 -2.52
N ALA A 68 -5.04 13.51 -3.79
CA ALA A 68 -5.91 13.91 -4.90
C ALA A 68 -7.34 13.34 -4.73
N PRO A 69 -8.40 14.15 -4.89
CA PRO A 69 -9.78 13.83 -4.47
C PRO A 69 -10.37 12.54 -5.09
N THR A 70 -9.65 11.93 -6.02
CA THR A 70 -10.00 10.74 -6.77
C THR A 70 -9.16 9.51 -6.41
N LEU A 71 -8.18 9.62 -5.51
CA LEU A 71 -7.33 8.48 -5.14
C LEU A 71 -8.13 7.48 -4.33
N VAL A 72 -8.14 6.23 -4.80
CA VAL A 72 -8.84 5.13 -4.14
C VAL A 72 -7.82 4.18 -3.53
N ARG A 73 -7.96 3.93 -2.23
CA ARG A 73 -7.14 2.98 -1.46
C ARG A 73 -8.02 2.00 -0.73
N PHE A 74 -7.53 0.81 -0.50
CA PHE A 74 -8.26 -0.21 0.23
C PHE A 74 -7.31 -1.18 0.91
N THR A 75 -7.78 -1.84 1.96
CA THR A 75 -7.07 -2.96 2.59
C THR A 75 -7.78 -4.27 2.31
N VAL A 76 -7.03 -5.37 2.27
CA VAL A 76 -7.53 -6.75 2.20
C VAL A 76 -6.80 -7.61 3.22
N ASP A 77 -7.31 -8.79 3.54
CA ASP A 77 -6.55 -9.75 4.34
C ASP A 77 -5.30 -10.18 3.55
N PRO A 78 -4.09 -10.20 4.17
CA PRO A 78 -2.87 -10.65 3.51
C PRO A 78 -2.98 -12.05 2.89
N LYS A 79 -3.81 -12.94 3.45
CA LYS A 79 -4.05 -14.29 2.89
C LYS A 79 -4.80 -14.25 1.56
N ASP A 80 -5.68 -13.28 1.40
CA ASP A 80 -6.43 -13.10 0.15
C ASP A 80 -5.50 -12.53 -0.93
N ALA A 81 -4.57 -11.64 -0.54
CA ALA A 81 -3.58 -11.05 -1.41
C ALA A 81 -2.39 -11.97 -1.76
N GLU A 82 -2.06 -12.96 -0.93
CA GLU A 82 -0.88 -13.83 -1.11
C GLU A 82 -0.92 -14.63 -2.42
N SER A 83 -2.12 -14.89 -2.96
CA SER A 83 -2.32 -15.63 -4.21
C SER A 83 -2.10 -14.78 -5.47
N PHE A 84 -1.95 -13.46 -5.34
CA PHE A 84 -1.84 -12.54 -6.46
C PHE A 84 -0.39 -12.12 -6.71
N ASP A 85 0.05 -12.32 -7.95
CA ASP A 85 1.32 -11.80 -8.41
C ASP A 85 1.22 -10.29 -8.75
N GLU A 86 2.30 -9.57 -8.47
CA GLU A 86 2.37 -8.10 -8.61
C GLU A 86 2.13 -7.66 -10.06
N GLU A 87 2.59 -8.45 -11.05
CA GLU A 87 2.37 -8.18 -12.47
C GLU A 87 0.87 -8.23 -12.84
N ARG A 88 0.14 -9.22 -12.31
CA ARG A 88 -1.31 -9.34 -12.54
C ARG A 88 -2.11 -8.23 -11.87
N LEU A 89 -1.67 -7.75 -10.71
CA LEU A 89 -2.30 -6.61 -10.05
C LEU A 89 -2.05 -5.32 -10.84
N ALA A 90 -0.83 -5.13 -11.34
CA ALA A 90 -0.48 -3.99 -12.18
C ALA A 90 -1.30 -3.95 -13.48
N GLU A 91 -1.54 -5.09 -14.14
CA GLU A 91 -2.43 -5.20 -15.32
C GLU A 91 -3.87 -4.75 -15.02
N ARG A 92 -4.30 -4.85 -13.75
CA ARG A 92 -5.62 -4.40 -13.28
C ARG A 92 -5.63 -2.96 -12.78
N GLY A 93 -4.49 -2.27 -12.89
CA GLY A 93 -4.28 -0.92 -12.37
C GLY A 93 -4.28 -0.87 -10.84
N ILE A 94 -3.79 -1.93 -10.19
CA ILE A 94 -3.70 -2.04 -8.74
C ILE A 94 -2.24 -2.16 -8.35
N VAL A 95 -1.80 -1.35 -7.39
CA VAL A 95 -0.45 -1.43 -6.83
C VAL A 95 -0.53 -1.47 -5.31
N GLU A 96 0.39 -2.20 -4.69
CA GLU A 96 0.53 -2.22 -3.23
C GLU A 96 0.98 -0.83 -2.75
N ASP A 97 0.27 -0.30 -1.75
CA ASP A 97 0.50 1.04 -1.19
C ASP A 97 1.14 0.91 0.19
N PHE A 98 2.43 0.58 0.19
CA PHE A 98 3.22 0.39 1.41
C PHE A 98 3.29 1.65 2.28
N ASP A 99 3.46 2.82 1.65
CA ASP A 99 3.58 4.09 2.36
C ASP A 99 2.29 4.39 3.14
N PHE A 100 1.12 4.15 2.53
CA PHE A 100 -0.16 4.30 3.22
C PHE A 100 -0.40 3.21 4.27
N GLY A 101 0.01 1.96 4.00
CA GLY A 101 -0.10 0.87 4.96
C GLY A 101 0.72 1.12 6.24
N ASP A 102 1.95 1.63 6.09
CA ASP A 102 2.78 1.98 7.24
C ASP A 102 2.22 3.21 7.99
N PHE A 103 1.65 4.20 7.28
CA PHE A 103 0.91 5.32 7.90
C PHE A 103 -0.29 4.84 8.74
N LEU A 104 -1.07 3.90 8.23
CA LEU A 104 -2.19 3.31 8.99
C LEU A 104 -1.67 2.55 10.22
N ALA A 105 -0.64 1.74 10.05
CA ALA A 105 -0.02 1.00 11.15
C ALA A 105 0.45 1.94 12.27
N GLU A 106 1.01 3.12 11.95
CA GLU A 106 1.43 4.11 12.94
C GLU A 106 0.28 4.72 13.75
N GLN A 107 -0.95 4.68 13.23
CA GLN A 107 -2.14 5.17 13.94
C GLN A 107 -2.81 4.11 14.82
N GLU A 108 -2.48 2.84 14.63
CA GLU A 108 -3.02 1.74 15.42
C GLU A 108 -2.34 1.66 16.80
N GLU A 109 -3.09 1.20 17.80
CA GLU A 109 -2.56 1.01 19.16
C GLU A 109 -1.44 -0.06 19.17
N GLU A 110 -1.54 -1.05 18.28
CA GLU A 110 -0.56 -2.11 18.07
C GLU A 110 -0.10 -2.20 16.59
N PRO A 111 0.88 -1.36 16.17
CA PRO A 111 1.30 -1.23 14.76
C PRO A 111 1.78 -2.53 14.09
N TRP A 112 2.37 -3.44 14.88
CA TRP A 112 2.85 -4.73 14.38
C TRP A 112 1.71 -5.67 13.98
N GLU A 113 0.54 -5.55 14.61
CA GLU A 113 -0.63 -6.36 14.27
C GLU A 113 -1.21 -5.93 12.92
N PHE A 114 -1.26 -4.64 12.62
CA PHE A 114 -1.81 -4.13 11.36
C PHE A 114 -1.18 -4.82 10.14
N SER A 115 0.15 -4.86 10.08
CA SER A 115 0.90 -5.51 8.98
C SER A 115 0.69 -7.03 8.88
N THR A 116 0.15 -7.67 9.92
CA THR A 116 -0.18 -9.10 9.92
C THR A 116 -1.62 -9.38 9.50
N TRP A 117 -2.51 -8.39 9.58
CA TRP A 117 -3.94 -8.57 9.32
C TRP A 117 -4.46 -7.78 8.12
N GLU A 118 -3.72 -6.78 7.64
CA GLU A 118 -4.14 -5.93 6.52
C GLU A 118 -2.99 -5.67 5.55
N GLN A 119 -3.28 -5.81 4.26
CA GLN A 119 -2.40 -5.42 3.17
C GLN A 119 -3.06 -4.32 2.35
N THR A 120 -2.32 -3.24 2.13
CA THR A 120 -2.85 -1.99 1.58
C THR A 120 -2.56 -1.87 0.10
N PHE A 121 -3.56 -1.46 -0.67
CA PHE A 121 -3.47 -1.27 -2.11
C PHE A 121 -4.09 0.06 -2.53
N ARG A 122 -3.73 0.52 -3.72
CA ARG A 122 -4.35 1.66 -4.40
C ARG A 122 -4.59 1.37 -5.87
N PHE A 123 -5.60 2.03 -6.44
CA PHE A 123 -5.77 2.05 -7.89
C PHE A 123 -4.89 3.13 -8.54
N THR A 124 -4.26 2.82 -9.67
CA THR A 124 -3.41 3.76 -10.43
C THR A 124 -4.20 4.63 -11.39
N ASP A 125 -5.24 4.06 -12.02
CA ASP A 125 -5.95 4.68 -13.15
C ASP A 125 -7.46 4.79 -12.92
N TRP A 126 -7.89 4.76 -11.65
CA TRP A 126 -9.31 4.77 -11.31
C TRP A 126 -9.71 6.07 -10.64
N THR A 127 -10.26 6.99 -11.44
CA THR A 127 -10.80 8.25 -10.93
C THR A 127 -12.30 8.09 -10.69
N SER A 128 -12.66 7.85 -9.43
CA SER A 128 -14.03 7.78 -8.87
C SER A 128 -15.08 7.02 -9.70
N LYS A 129 -15.38 5.83 -9.21
CA LYS A 129 -16.66 5.12 -9.33
C LYS A 129 -17.18 4.96 -7.90
N SER A 130 -18.48 4.81 -7.68
CA SER A 130 -19.06 4.89 -6.33
C SER A 130 -18.43 3.86 -5.35
N PRO A 131 -18.55 4.03 -4.02
CA PRO A 131 -18.02 3.05 -3.05
C PRO A 131 -18.43 1.60 -3.39
N GLU A 132 -19.65 1.40 -3.87
CA GLU A 132 -20.19 0.12 -4.30
C GLU A 132 -19.41 -0.46 -5.50
N GLU A 133 -19.21 0.33 -6.55
CA GLU A 133 -18.45 -0.10 -7.73
C GLU A 133 -16.98 -0.42 -7.39
N ILE A 134 -16.41 0.27 -6.41
CA ILE A 134 -15.06 -0.01 -5.92
C ILE A 134 -15.05 -1.33 -5.15
N VAL A 135 -16.00 -1.56 -4.24
CA VAL A 135 -16.13 -2.81 -3.50
C VAL A 135 -16.31 -3.99 -4.46
N GLU A 136 -17.18 -3.87 -5.46
CA GLU A 136 -17.36 -4.90 -6.50
C GLU A 136 -16.07 -5.18 -7.25
N LYS A 137 -15.34 -4.14 -7.68
CA LYS A 137 -14.05 -4.34 -8.38
C LYS A 137 -12.99 -5.02 -7.51
N VAL A 138 -12.93 -4.67 -6.22
CA VAL A 138 -12.04 -5.35 -5.27
C VAL A 138 -12.45 -6.81 -5.16
N ARG A 139 -13.75 -7.13 -5.06
CA ARG A 139 -14.24 -8.51 -5.05
C ARG A 139 -13.95 -9.27 -6.35
N GLU A 140 -14.10 -8.65 -7.51
CA GLU A 140 -13.72 -9.27 -8.79
C GLU A 140 -12.23 -9.59 -8.89
N THR A 141 -11.41 -8.88 -8.12
CA THR A 141 -9.96 -9.07 -8.13
C THR A 141 -9.52 -10.04 -7.05
N PHE A 142 -9.91 -9.81 -5.80
CA PHE A 142 -9.43 -10.54 -4.62
C PHE A 142 -10.44 -11.57 -4.09
N PHE A 143 -11.59 -11.74 -4.76
CA PHE A 143 -12.74 -12.57 -4.36
C PHE A 143 -13.49 -12.09 -3.11
N PHE A 144 -12.78 -11.51 -2.15
CA PHE A 144 -13.32 -10.95 -0.91
C PHE A 144 -13.51 -9.42 -1.01
N PRO A 145 -14.47 -8.85 -0.27
CA PRO A 145 -14.59 -7.41 -0.15
C PRO A 145 -13.32 -6.83 0.51
N PRO A 146 -13.06 -5.52 0.33
CA PRO A 146 -12.03 -4.86 1.12
C PRO A 146 -12.36 -4.96 2.62
N ARG A 147 -11.38 -4.69 3.49
CA ARG A 147 -11.58 -4.51 4.93
C ARG A 147 -11.79 -3.05 5.31
N ARG A 148 -11.11 -2.15 4.62
CA ARG A 148 -11.25 -0.70 4.75
C ARG A 148 -11.12 -0.07 3.37
N LEU A 149 -11.79 1.07 3.16
CA LEU A 149 -11.82 1.79 1.89
C LEU A 149 -11.64 3.28 2.12
N TRP A 150 -10.74 3.91 1.36
CA TRP A 150 -10.56 5.35 1.32
C TRP A 150 -10.75 5.88 -0.09
N ILE A 151 -11.50 6.98 -0.23
CA ILE A 151 -11.68 7.71 -1.49
C ILE A 151 -11.36 9.18 -1.23
N GLY A 152 -10.37 9.72 -1.94
CA GLY A 152 -9.93 11.10 -1.76
C GLY A 152 -9.52 11.39 -0.32
N GLY A 153 -8.90 10.41 0.34
CA GLY A 153 -8.42 10.50 1.72
C GLY A 153 -9.49 10.32 2.81
N LYS A 154 -10.77 10.25 2.46
CA LYS A 154 -11.85 9.96 3.42
C LYS A 154 -12.07 8.45 3.52
N GLU A 155 -12.11 7.92 4.74
CA GLU A 155 -12.51 6.53 5.00
C GLU A 155 -14.02 6.35 4.83
N PHE A 156 -14.41 5.23 4.24
CA PHE A 156 -15.79 4.83 4.03
C PHE A 156 -16.06 3.55 4.80
N ASP A 157 -17.17 3.54 5.54
CA ASP A 157 -17.70 2.33 6.15
C ASP A 157 -18.19 1.39 5.05
N ILE A 158 -17.60 0.22 4.98
CA ILE A 158 -17.90 -0.80 3.98
C ILE A 158 -18.82 -1.90 4.48
N GLU A 159 -19.12 -1.96 5.78
CA GLU A 159 -20.10 -2.91 6.31
C GLU A 159 -21.50 -2.66 5.73
N ALA A 160 -21.81 -1.39 5.45
CA ALA A 160 -23.00 -0.97 4.73
C ALA A 160 -23.12 -1.57 3.31
N TYR A 161 -22.00 -1.96 2.70
CA TYR A 161 -21.92 -2.53 1.35
C TYR A 161 -21.64 -4.05 1.34
N SER A 162 -21.23 -4.61 2.48
CA SER A 162 -21.01 -6.04 2.71
C SER A 162 -22.31 -6.82 2.95
N ALA A 163 -23.39 -6.12 3.34
CA ALA A 163 -24.67 -6.72 3.72
C ALA A 163 -25.47 -7.39 2.59
N SER A 164 -24.97 -7.42 1.36
CA SER A 164 -25.64 -8.14 0.26
C SER A 164 -25.26 -9.62 0.14
N ASP A 165 -24.31 -10.14 0.95
CA ASP A 165 -23.97 -11.58 0.96
C ASP A 165 -24.02 -12.22 2.36
N LEU A 166 -25.07 -11.89 3.11
CA LEU A 166 -25.58 -12.73 4.19
C LEU A 166 -26.29 -13.99 3.63
N PHE A 167 -25.69 -14.67 2.64
CA PHE A 167 -26.20 -15.90 2.05
C PHE A 167 -25.06 -16.83 1.58
N MET A 168 -24.24 -17.31 2.52
CA MET A 168 -23.65 -18.66 2.44
C MET A 168 -23.51 -19.27 3.84
N LEU A 169 -24.58 -19.20 4.65
CA LEU A 169 -24.86 -20.21 5.67
C LEU A 169 -25.99 -21.09 5.14
N LYS A 170 -25.62 -22.14 4.40
CA LYS A 170 -26.20 -23.50 4.42
C LYS A 170 -25.89 -24.24 3.11
N GLY A 171 -25.07 -25.28 3.26
CA GLY A 171 -25.00 -26.46 2.40
C GLY A 171 -24.53 -27.60 3.28
#